data_AF-A0A845GW11-F1
#
_entry.id   AF-A0A845GW11-F1
#
_cell.length_a   1.000
_cell.length_b   1.000
_cell.length_c   1.000
_cell.angle_alpha   90.00
_cell.angle_beta   90.00
_cell.angle_gamma   90.00
#
_symmetry.space_group_name_H-M   'P 1'
#
loop_
_entity.id
_entity.type
_entity.pdbx_description
1 polymer ?
#
loop_
_entity_poly.entity_id
_entity_poly.type
_entity_poly.pdbx_seq_one_letter_code
_entity_poly.pdbx_strand_id
1 'polypeptide(L)'
;MTSDTTTTTGLDTLLSIGIITAGQRRRALADPGASEVAAMESMSGQLVWMIQRDIVTPDDMAHACTRIETSYSEEEGARHLEIISETLAKYLSVREQINRDKLGALVSAALITQSELDRILPQLPQELLLESPGEALVWLTHNGHISGRRLKTFRRDGAGGDVRRTAILQEVERLDREYHDAKTAYLRALLPGPVWMWIAVPMLAFSVYIWHTVTPSAAPACTDPDISRTLDGLMLRASIDQRISSMRPSADATLPRVSGIKEVGYASEPRIRGCKATLTIDKTETPYAFTIEPSAPGKQDFAVVGASPAIVEARFGHLTTDGKFINTAEPIGRAAAERAFRAGVEQLMSSALPAGRRLTPEPPMSGIPKLATSSPERSREIAEVEPLAPCREIAAGTAYSCRLLVERNDPLLAAIGRDGSTTLEGDFVFERDGATGPWHMAKGFDEAFVNAVAASRIQSLTR
;
A
#
# COMPACT_ATOMS: atom_id res chain seq x y z
N MET A 1 23.85 -82.62 3.56
CA MET A 1 23.01 -81.85 4.51
C MET A 1 23.95 -81.02 5.36
N THR A 2 24.24 -79.80 4.94
CA THR A 2 25.06 -78.82 5.67
C THR A 2 24.76 -77.46 5.05
N SER A 3 24.02 -76.61 5.77
CA SER A 3 23.97 -75.13 5.65
C SER A 3 22.79 -74.64 6.51
N ASP A 4 22.99 -74.47 7.83
CA ASP A 4 21.97 -73.88 8.72
C ASP A 4 22.57 -72.99 9.84
N THR A 5 23.88 -72.69 9.82
CA THR A 5 24.56 -72.04 10.96
C THR A 5 25.09 -70.63 10.69
N THR A 6 24.96 -70.10 9.47
CA THR A 6 25.57 -68.80 9.11
C THR A 6 24.67 -67.59 9.34
N THR A 7 23.36 -67.78 9.52
CA THR A 7 22.40 -66.67 9.37
C THR A 7 21.75 -66.13 10.64
N THR A 8 21.69 -66.94 11.69
CA THR A 8 21.45 -66.44 13.05
C THR A 8 22.54 -65.45 13.45
N THR A 9 23.77 -65.68 13.01
CA THR A 9 24.95 -64.85 13.29
C THR A 9 24.88 -63.44 12.70
N GLY A 10 24.29 -63.26 11.52
CA GLY A 10 24.19 -61.95 10.85
C GLY A 10 23.23 -60.99 11.55
N LEU A 11 21.99 -61.42 11.79
CA LEU A 11 21.00 -60.62 12.51
C LEU A 11 21.38 -60.42 13.99
N ASP A 12 22.03 -61.41 14.61
CA ASP A 12 22.55 -61.27 15.98
C ASP A 12 23.68 -60.24 16.06
N THR A 13 24.53 -60.18 15.04
CA THR A 13 25.61 -59.18 14.94
C THR A 13 25.03 -57.78 14.69
N LEU A 14 24.02 -57.64 13.83
CA LEU A 14 23.33 -56.38 13.62
C LEU A 14 22.62 -55.88 14.89
N LEU A 15 22.09 -56.80 15.70
CA LEU A 15 21.49 -56.48 17.01
C LEU A 15 22.56 -56.08 18.04
N SER A 16 23.68 -56.79 18.09
CA SER A 16 24.75 -56.51 19.06
C SER A 16 25.46 -55.18 18.79
N ILE A 17 25.59 -54.79 17.51
CA ILE A 17 26.10 -53.47 17.08
C ILE A 17 25.05 -52.36 17.30
N GLY A 18 23.80 -52.72 17.54
CA GLY A 18 22.70 -51.77 17.76
C GLY A 18 22.20 -51.10 16.46
N ILE A 19 22.45 -51.71 15.30
CA ILE A 19 21.89 -51.27 14.01
C ILE A 19 20.40 -51.59 13.95
N ILE A 20 20.01 -52.77 14.43
CA ILE A 20 18.60 -53.18 14.56
C ILE A 20 18.23 -53.41 16.03
N THR A 21 16.95 -53.33 16.34
CA THR A 21 16.41 -53.59 17.67
C THR A 21 15.97 -55.05 17.84
N ALA A 22 15.83 -55.50 19.09
CA ALA A 22 15.32 -56.84 19.39
C ALA A 22 13.87 -57.04 18.87
N GLY A 23 13.09 -55.96 18.76
CA GLY A 23 11.77 -55.98 18.12
C GLY A 23 11.86 -56.24 16.62
N GLN A 24 12.74 -55.54 15.91
CA GLN A 24 12.96 -55.70 14.47
C GLN A 24 13.51 -57.09 14.12
N ARG A 25 14.46 -57.61 14.90
CA ARG A 25 14.95 -59.00 14.73
C ARG A 25 13.83 -60.02 14.87
N ARG A 26 12.97 -59.89 15.90
CA ARG A 26 11.83 -60.80 16.07
C ARG A 26 10.85 -60.73 14.90
N ARG A 27 10.57 -59.53 14.38
CA ARG A 27 9.72 -59.36 13.19
C ARG A 27 10.33 -60.02 11.96
N ALA A 28 11.64 -59.84 11.72
CA ALA A 28 12.34 -60.48 10.60
C ALA A 28 12.30 -62.01 10.66
N LEU A 29 12.45 -62.60 11.84
CA LEU A 29 12.37 -64.06 12.01
C LEU A 29 10.94 -64.60 11.94
N ALA A 30 9.93 -63.77 12.18
CA ALA A 30 8.52 -64.14 12.12
C ALA A 30 7.89 -63.90 10.73
N ASP A 31 8.61 -63.23 9.83
CA ASP A 31 8.14 -62.93 8.49
C ASP A 31 8.12 -64.20 7.59
N PRO A 32 7.10 -64.39 6.74
CA PRO A 32 6.97 -65.58 5.87
C PRO A 32 8.18 -65.86 4.96
N GLY A 33 8.97 -64.84 4.64
CA GLY A 33 10.20 -64.92 3.84
C GLY A 33 11.49 -65.03 4.66
N ALA A 34 11.42 -65.35 5.96
CA ALA A 34 12.60 -65.44 6.82
C ALA A 34 13.69 -66.39 6.29
N SER A 35 13.31 -67.43 5.54
CA SER A 35 14.26 -68.33 4.87
C SER A 35 15.12 -67.65 3.80
N GLU A 36 14.63 -66.57 3.17
CA GLU A 36 15.37 -65.80 2.18
C GLU A 36 16.50 -65.01 2.84
N VAL A 37 16.21 -64.35 3.97
CA VAL A 37 17.23 -63.69 4.81
C VAL A 37 18.23 -64.70 5.32
N ALA A 38 17.75 -65.89 5.70
CA ALA A 38 18.57 -67.00 6.15
C ALA A 38 19.55 -67.53 5.06
N ALA A 39 19.32 -67.21 3.79
CA ALA A 39 20.22 -67.56 2.70
C ALA A 39 21.20 -66.44 2.32
N MET A 40 21.07 -65.22 2.87
CA MET A 40 21.89 -64.07 2.51
C MET A 40 23.22 -64.05 3.27
N GLU A 41 24.34 -64.00 2.53
CA GLU A 41 25.69 -64.03 3.09
C GLU A 41 26.14 -62.69 3.70
N SER A 42 25.57 -61.56 3.29
CA SER A 42 26.01 -60.23 3.76
C SER A 42 25.00 -59.57 4.69
N MET A 43 25.48 -58.96 5.78
CA MET A 43 24.66 -58.19 6.73
C MET A 43 23.93 -57.02 6.06
N SER A 44 24.58 -56.36 5.10
CA SER A 44 23.98 -55.33 4.26
C SER A 44 22.83 -55.85 3.39
N GLY A 45 22.92 -57.09 2.88
CA GLY A 45 21.83 -57.73 2.13
C GLY A 45 20.64 -58.07 3.03
N GLN A 46 20.91 -58.55 4.24
CA GLN A 46 19.88 -58.81 5.25
C GLN A 46 19.16 -57.51 5.64
N LEU A 47 19.88 -56.40 5.81
CA LEU A 47 19.28 -55.09 6.08
C LEU A 47 18.44 -54.57 4.90
N VAL A 48 18.92 -54.69 3.65
CA VAL A 48 18.14 -54.30 2.46
C VAL A 48 16.81 -55.05 2.42
N TRP A 49 16.81 -56.36 2.69
CA TRP A 49 15.59 -57.15 2.77
C TRP A 49 14.66 -56.67 3.90
N MET A 50 15.21 -56.35 5.07
CA MET A 50 14.42 -55.83 6.19
C MET A 50 13.79 -54.46 5.87
N ILE A 51 14.48 -53.61 5.11
CA ILE A 51 13.94 -52.34 4.62
C ILE A 51 12.81 -52.57 3.63
N GLN A 52 12.96 -53.52 2.69
CA GLN A 52 11.91 -53.85 1.70
C GLN A 52 10.64 -54.42 2.34
N ARG A 53 10.73 -55.02 3.52
CA ARG A 53 9.59 -55.54 4.29
C ARG A 53 9.05 -54.57 5.33
N ASP A 54 9.51 -53.31 5.32
CA ASP A 54 9.14 -52.28 6.29
C ASP A 54 9.41 -52.68 7.76
N ILE A 55 10.42 -53.52 7.95
CA ILE A 55 10.87 -53.97 9.28
C ILE A 55 11.87 -52.96 9.85
N VAL A 56 12.69 -52.35 9.00
CA VAL A 56 13.64 -51.28 9.33
C VAL A 56 13.35 -50.08 8.44
N THR A 57 13.18 -48.92 9.04
CA THR A 57 12.89 -47.66 8.32
C THR A 57 14.16 -46.82 8.13
N PRO A 58 14.15 -45.82 7.22
CA PRO A 58 15.25 -44.86 7.09
C PRO A 58 15.57 -44.11 8.40
N ASP A 59 14.54 -43.80 9.21
CA ASP A 59 14.72 -43.14 10.51
C ASP A 59 15.42 -44.07 11.52
N ASP A 60 15.09 -45.37 11.50
CA ASP A 60 15.79 -46.36 12.33
C ASP A 60 17.29 -46.42 12.01
N MET A 61 17.66 -46.28 10.73
CA MET A 61 19.06 -46.24 10.29
C MET A 61 19.75 -44.95 10.70
N ALA A 62 19.09 -43.79 10.60
CA ALA A 62 19.65 -42.52 11.09
C ALA A 62 19.93 -42.58 12.60
N HIS A 63 18.99 -43.14 13.37
CA HIS A 63 19.19 -43.38 14.80
C HIS A 63 20.30 -44.40 15.09
N ALA A 64 20.49 -45.40 14.22
CA ALA A 64 21.61 -46.34 14.33
C ALA A 64 22.96 -45.63 14.13
N CYS A 65 23.10 -44.74 13.15
CA CYS A 65 24.32 -43.95 12.96
C CYS A 65 24.68 -43.16 14.22
N THR A 66 23.72 -42.43 14.79
CA THR A 66 23.94 -41.65 16.03
C THR A 66 24.35 -42.54 17.21
N ARG A 67 23.76 -43.75 17.34
CA ARG A 67 24.16 -44.70 18.40
C ARG A 67 25.58 -45.21 18.19
N ILE A 68 25.96 -45.52 16.96
CA ILE A 68 27.29 -46.03 16.63
C ILE A 68 28.36 -44.98 16.93
N GLU A 69 28.14 -43.74 16.50
CA GLU A 69 29.06 -42.61 16.74
C GLU A 69 29.23 -42.28 18.23
N THR A 70 28.19 -42.50 19.05
CA THR A 70 28.22 -42.21 20.49
C THR A 70 28.71 -43.36 21.35
N SER A 71 28.65 -44.60 20.86
CA SER A 71 28.88 -45.81 21.67
C SER A 71 30.17 -46.55 21.34
N TYR A 72 30.81 -46.27 20.20
CA TYR A 72 32.02 -46.96 19.74
C TYR A 72 33.20 -46.01 19.53
N SER A 73 34.42 -46.56 19.54
CA SER A 73 35.62 -45.83 19.17
C SER A 73 35.59 -45.43 17.69
N GLU A 74 36.39 -44.43 17.28
CA GLU A 74 36.39 -43.90 15.90
C GLU A 74 36.64 -44.99 14.84
N GLU A 75 37.57 -45.93 15.11
CA GLU A 75 37.91 -47.01 14.18
C GLU A 75 36.82 -48.10 14.12
N GLU A 76 36.23 -48.47 15.25
CA GLU A 76 35.15 -49.48 15.30
C GLU A 76 33.83 -48.91 14.77
N GLY A 77 33.54 -47.65 15.09
CA GLY A 77 32.40 -46.90 14.57
C GLY A 77 32.46 -46.77 13.05
N ALA A 78 33.63 -46.48 12.47
CA ALA A 78 33.81 -46.43 11.02
C ALA A 78 33.48 -47.76 10.33
N ARG A 79 33.91 -48.91 10.89
CA ARG A 79 33.59 -50.25 10.36
C ARG A 79 32.09 -50.57 10.44
N HIS A 80 31.40 -50.09 11.47
CA HIS A 80 29.95 -50.29 11.62
C HIS A 80 29.13 -49.37 10.72
N LEU A 81 29.57 -48.12 10.52
CA LEU A 81 28.97 -47.20 9.56
C LEU A 81 29.15 -47.67 8.11
N GLU A 82 30.23 -48.40 7.81
CA GLU A 82 30.44 -49.04 6.49
C GLU A 82 29.33 -50.05 6.15
N ILE A 83 28.80 -50.78 7.15
CA ILE A 83 27.66 -51.69 6.94
C ILE A 83 26.41 -50.90 6.54
N ILE A 84 26.18 -49.74 7.17
CA ILE A 84 25.04 -48.85 6.86
C ILE A 84 25.20 -48.21 5.48
N SER A 85 26.40 -47.76 5.12
CA SER A 85 26.67 -47.16 3.80
C SER A 85 26.57 -48.19 2.67
N GLU A 86 27.08 -49.41 2.86
CA GLU A 86 26.94 -50.50 1.90
C GLU A 86 25.46 -50.91 1.74
N THR A 87 24.70 -50.92 2.85
CA THR A 87 23.24 -51.16 2.83
C THR A 87 22.53 -50.11 2.00
N LEU A 88 22.82 -48.83 2.20
CA LEU A 88 22.22 -47.74 1.44
C LEU A 88 22.58 -47.84 -0.06
N ALA A 89 23.84 -48.12 -0.39
CA ALA A 89 24.28 -48.29 -1.78
C ALA A 89 23.56 -49.46 -2.46
N LYS A 90 23.43 -50.61 -1.80
CA LYS A 90 22.68 -51.78 -2.30
C LYS A 90 21.19 -51.48 -2.44
N TYR A 91 20.60 -50.80 -1.46
CA TYR A 91 19.19 -50.40 -1.51
C TYR A 91 18.90 -49.48 -2.71
N LEU A 92 19.73 -48.45 -2.92
CA LEU A 92 19.61 -47.54 -4.06
C LEU A 92 19.78 -48.26 -5.40
N SER A 93 20.73 -49.19 -5.49
CA SER A 93 20.93 -50.00 -6.71
C SER A 93 19.71 -50.87 -7.04
N VAL A 94 19.09 -51.49 -6.03
CA VAL A 94 17.86 -52.27 -6.23
C VAL A 94 16.71 -51.37 -6.69
N ARG A 95 16.57 -50.18 -6.12
CA ARG A 95 15.55 -49.20 -6.56
C ARG A 95 15.78 -48.72 -7.98
N GLU A 96 17.02 -48.44 -8.36
CA GLU A 96 17.39 -48.07 -9.72
C GLU A 96 16.97 -49.17 -10.71
N GLN A 97 17.22 -50.43 -10.35
CA GLN A 97 16.81 -51.56 -11.18
C GLN A 97 15.29 -51.67 -11.28
N ILE A 98 14.53 -51.52 -10.18
CA ILE A 98 13.07 -51.51 -10.20
C ILE A 98 12.55 -50.40 -11.11
N ASN A 99 13.08 -49.17 -10.98
CA ASN A 99 12.69 -48.04 -11.83
C ASN A 99 13.00 -48.30 -13.30
N ARG A 100 14.18 -48.87 -13.60
CA ARG A 100 14.57 -49.28 -14.95
C ARG A 100 13.59 -50.30 -15.52
N ASP A 101 13.15 -51.27 -14.72
CA ASP A 101 12.17 -52.28 -15.14
C ASP A 101 10.79 -51.65 -15.38
N LYS A 102 10.32 -50.72 -14.53
CA LYS A 102 9.04 -50.02 -14.74
C LYS A 102 9.07 -49.14 -15.99
N LEU A 103 10.15 -48.42 -16.24
CA LEU A 103 10.31 -47.62 -17.45
C LEU A 103 10.50 -48.51 -18.68
N GLY A 104 11.18 -49.65 -18.56
CA GLY A 104 11.27 -50.67 -19.60
C GLY A 104 9.91 -51.24 -19.98
N ALA A 105 9.00 -51.39 -19.02
CA ALA A 105 7.61 -51.77 -19.29
C ALA A 105 6.89 -50.74 -20.18
N LEU A 106 7.19 -49.44 -20.05
CA LEU A 106 6.66 -48.38 -20.93
C LEU A 106 7.21 -48.48 -22.36
N VAL A 107 8.49 -48.85 -22.53
CA VAL A 107 9.07 -49.14 -23.85
C VAL A 107 8.35 -50.34 -24.48
N SER A 108 8.15 -51.41 -23.70
CA SER A 108 7.47 -52.62 -24.17
C SER A 108 6.01 -52.37 -24.60
N ALA A 109 5.35 -51.38 -23.98
CA ALA A 109 3.99 -50.95 -24.31
C ALA A 109 3.91 -49.89 -25.44
N ALA A 110 5.05 -49.55 -26.06
CA ALA A 110 5.20 -48.50 -27.07
C ALA A 110 4.65 -47.12 -26.60
N LEU A 111 4.78 -46.82 -25.31
CA LEU A 111 4.43 -45.53 -24.72
C LEU A 111 5.62 -44.57 -24.74
N ILE A 112 6.84 -45.10 -24.66
CA ILE A 112 8.09 -44.37 -24.89
C ILE A 112 9.00 -45.19 -25.82
N THR A 113 9.99 -44.53 -26.41
CA THR A 113 11.02 -45.17 -27.24
C THR A 113 12.25 -45.56 -26.41
N GLN A 114 13.07 -46.50 -26.90
CA GLN A 114 14.35 -46.82 -26.26
C GLN A 114 15.26 -45.59 -26.13
N SER A 115 15.30 -44.73 -27.16
CA SER A 115 16.06 -43.46 -27.11
C SER A 115 15.54 -42.45 -26.09
N GLU A 116 14.27 -42.55 -25.69
CA GLU A 116 13.73 -41.75 -24.60
C GLU A 116 14.13 -42.34 -23.26
N LEU A 117 14.04 -43.67 -23.11
CA LEU A 117 14.50 -44.37 -21.91
C LEU A 117 15.97 -44.05 -21.60
N ASP A 118 16.86 -44.15 -22.59
CA ASP A 118 18.30 -43.90 -22.42
C ASP A 118 18.60 -42.44 -22.01
N ARG A 119 17.71 -41.49 -22.37
CA ARG A 119 17.83 -40.08 -21.94
C ARG A 119 17.28 -39.83 -20.55
N ILE A 120 16.25 -40.59 -20.14
CA ILE A 120 15.57 -40.44 -18.85
C ILE A 120 16.38 -41.10 -17.72
N LEU A 121 16.96 -42.29 -17.97
CA LEU A 121 17.65 -43.07 -16.94
C LEU A 121 18.71 -42.26 -16.14
N PRO A 122 19.59 -41.46 -16.77
CA PRO A 122 20.56 -40.64 -16.04
C PRO A 122 19.96 -39.48 -15.23
N GLN A 123 18.71 -39.12 -15.49
CA GLN A 123 18.02 -37.99 -14.87
C GLN A 123 17.10 -38.41 -13.71
N LEU A 124 16.99 -39.71 -13.44
CA LEU A 124 16.17 -40.20 -12.34
C LEU A 124 16.78 -39.79 -10.99
N PRO A 125 16.01 -39.15 -10.11
CA PRO A 125 16.44 -38.92 -8.74
C PRO A 125 16.75 -40.26 -8.05
N GLN A 126 17.86 -40.33 -7.32
CA GLN A 126 18.30 -41.55 -6.62
C GLN A 126 17.26 -42.03 -5.59
N GLU A 127 16.50 -41.09 -5.02
CA GLU A 127 15.48 -41.36 -4.01
C GLU A 127 14.08 -41.64 -4.59
N LEU A 128 13.92 -41.71 -5.92
CA LEU A 128 12.64 -42.03 -6.53
C LEU A 128 12.41 -43.54 -6.54
N LEU A 129 11.21 -44.00 -6.16
CA LEU A 129 10.76 -45.37 -6.41
C LEU A 129 9.45 -45.28 -7.19
N LEU A 130 9.40 -45.95 -8.34
CA LEU A 130 8.20 -46.07 -9.14
C LEU A 130 7.58 -47.45 -8.82
N GLU A 131 6.45 -47.45 -8.12
CA GLU A 131 5.78 -48.66 -7.68
C GLU A 131 5.15 -49.40 -8.87
N SER A 132 4.74 -48.66 -9.89
CA SER A 132 4.13 -49.21 -11.10
C SER A 132 4.54 -48.52 -12.41
N PRO A 133 4.31 -49.18 -13.57
CA PRO A 133 4.50 -48.53 -14.86
C PRO A 133 3.53 -47.35 -15.07
N GLY A 134 2.31 -47.40 -14.50
CA GLY A 134 1.38 -46.27 -14.53
C GLY A 134 1.94 -45.04 -13.83
N GLU A 135 2.51 -45.22 -12.63
CA GLU A 135 3.18 -44.16 -11.89
C GLU A 135 4.39 -43.60 -12.64
N ALA A 136 5.19 -44.46 -13.28
CA ALA A 136 6.29 -44.05 -14.14
C ALA A 136 5.80 -43.12 -15.28
N LEU A 137 4.65 -43.42 -15.90
CA LEU A 137 4.07 -42.59 -16.95
C LEU A 137 3.54 -41.24 -16.42
N VAL A 138 2.94 -41.23 -15.23
CA VAL A 138 2.52 -40.00 -14.54
C VAL A 138 3.74 -39.12 -14.23
N TRP A 139 4.80 -39.71 -13.66
CA TRP A 139 6.04 -39.01 -13.35
C TRP A 139 6.67 -38.37 -14.59
N LEU A 140 6.75 -39.11 -15.71
CA LEU A 140 7.25 -38.57 -16.98
C LEU A 140 6.42 -37.40 -17.51
N THR A 141 5.11 -37.43 -17.29
CA THR A 141 4.21 -36.35 -17.72
C THR A 141 4.39 -35.12 -16.85
N HIS A 142 4.48 -35.30 -15.52
CA HIS A 142 4.63 -34.22 -14.56
C HIS A 142 5.98 -33.49 -14.72
N ASN A 143 7.05 -34.24 -15.00
CA ASN A 143 8.39 -33.70 -15.21
C ASN A 143 8.65 -33.25 -16.66
N GLY A 144 7.62 -33.26 -17.52
CA GLY A 144 7.71 -32.70 -18.88
C GLY A 144 8.43 -33.57 -19.92
N HIS A 145 8.82 -34.81 -19.58
CA HIS A 145 9.38 -35.78 -20.54
C HIS A 145 8.34 -36.24 -21.56
N ILE A 146 7.05 -36.23 -21.18
CA ILE A 146 5.92 -36.49 -22.07
C ILE A 146 4.96 -35.31 -22.00
N SER A 147 4.63 -34.72 -23.15
CA SER A 147 3.65 -33.65 -23.20
C SER A 147 2.23 -34.15 -22.92
N GLY A 148 1.39 -33.32 -22.29
CA GLY A 148 -0.01 -33.64 -22.06
C GLY A 148 -0.80 -33.94 -23.35
N ARG A 149 -0.38 -33.38 -24.50
CA ARG A 149 -0.99 -33.74 -25.81
C ARG A 149 -0.68 -35.18 -26.21
N ARG A 150 0.56 -35.62 -26.00
CA ARG A 150 0.99 -36.99 -26.30
C ARG A 150 0.33 -38.01 -25.36
N LEU A 151 0.13 -37.65 -24.09
CA LEU A 151 -0.64 -38.48 -23.17
C LEU A 151 -2.11 -38.61 -23.60
N LYS A 152 -2.75 -37.51 -24.06
CA LYS A 152 -4.10 -37.55 -24.63
C LYS A 152 -4.19 -38.45 -25.87
N THR A 153 -3.18 -38.43 -26.74
CA THR A 153 -3.15 -39.36 -27.89
C THR A 153 -3.02 -40.80 -27.43
N PHE A 154 -2.21 -41.11 -26.42
CA PHE A 154 -2.11 -42.46 -25.88
C PHE A 154 -3.43 -42.98 -25.31
N ARG A 155 -4.17 -42.15 -24.57
CA ARG A 155 -5.49 -42.53 -24.03
C ARG A 155 -6.52 -42.76 -25.12
N ARG A 156 -6.54 -41.90 -26.15
CA ARG A 156 -7.44 -42.05 -27.30
C ARG A 156 -7.13 -43.32 -28.10
N ASP A 157 -5.85 -43.56 -28.39
CA ASP A 157 -5.40 -44.66 -29.23
C ASP A 157 -5.32 -46.00 -28.46
N GLY A 158 -5.30 -45.95 -27.12
CA GLY A 158 -5.29 -47.10 -26.22
C GLY A 158 -6.58 -47.92 -26.24
N ALA A 159 -7.69 -47.38 -26.72
CA ALA A 159 -8.96 -48.10 -26.88
C ALA A 159 -8.92 -49.19 -27.99
N GLY A 160 -7.85 -49.25 -28.80
CA GLY A 160 -7.64 -50.27 -29.83
C GLY A 160 -6.26 -50.94 -29.79
N GLY A 161 -5.55 -50.87 -28.65
CA GLY A 161 -4.15 -51.33 -28.52
C GLY A 161 -3.94 -52.58 -27.66
N ASP A 162 -2.67 -52.99 -27.54
CA ASP A 162 -2.16 -54.09 -26.71
C ASP A 162 -2.69 -54.06 -25.26
N VAL A 163 -2.98 -55.24 -24.69
CA VAL A 163 -3.55 -55.43 -23.35
C VAL A 163 -2.66 -54.77 -22.28
N ARG A 164 -1.34 -54.88 -22.43
CA ARG A 164 -0.38 -54.28 -21.49
C ARG A 164 -0.45 -52.75 -21.52
N ARG A 165 -0.53 -52.15 -22.71
CA ARG A 165 -0.67 -50.70 -22.89
C ARG A 165 -1.96 -50.18 -22.25
N THR A 166 -3.06 -50.92 -22.41
CA THR A 166 -4.37 -50.56 -21.86
C THR A 166 -4.35 -50.60 -20.32
N ALA A 167 -3.75 -51.62 -19.73
CA ALA A 167 -3.63 -51.74 -18.27
C ALA A 167 -2.87 -50.56 -17.64
N ILE A 168 -1.76 -50.14 -18.27
CA ILE A 168 -0.96 -49.00 -17.80
C ILE A 168 -1.76 -47.70 -17.88
N LEU A 169 -2.52 -47.48 -18.98
CA LEU A 169 -3.33 -46.27 -19.13
C LEU A 169 -4.52 -46.22 -18.16
N GLN A 170 -5.15 -47.36 -17.87
CA GLN A 170 -6.21 -47.45 -16.85
C GLN A 170 -5.68 -47.12 -15.46
N GLU A 171 -4.45 -47.55 -15.14
CA GLU A 171 -3.79 -47.20 -13.89
C GLU A 171 -3.52 -45.70 -13.78
N VAL A 172 -3.05 -45.06 -14.86
CA VAL A 172 -2.89 -43.59 -14.92
C VAL A 172 -4.21 -42.87 -14.66
N GLU A 173 -5.33 -43.34 -15.21
CA GLU A 173 -6.65 -42.74 -14.98
C GLU A 173 -7.14 -42.94 -13.53
N ARG A 174 -6.77 -44.03 -12.88
CA ARG A 174 -7.04 -44.23 -11.45
C ARG A 174 -6.23 -43.25 -10.61
N LEU A 175 -4.93 -43.13 -10.85
CA LEU A 175 -4.03 -42.22 -10.13
C LEU A 175 -4.44 -40.75 -10.31
N ASP A 176 -4.80 -40.35 -11.53
CA ASP A 176 -5.30 -39.00 -11.81
C ASP A 176 -6.57 -38.69 -11.01
N ARG A 177 -7.52 -39.64 -10.92
CA ARG A 177 -8.75 -39.47 -10.13
C ARG A 177 -8.47 -39.35 -8.65
N GLU A 178 -7.65 -40.24 -8.09
CA GLU A 178 -7.26 -40.20 -6.67
C GLU A 178 -6.59 -38.87 -6.30
N TYR A 179 -5.70 -38.36 -7.16
CA TYR A 179 -5.07 -37.07 -6.96
C TYR A 179 -6.08 -35.90 -6.99
N HIS A 180 -7.00 -35.89 -7.95
CA HIS A 180 -8.04 -34.86 -8.04
C HIS A 180 -9.00 -34.92 -6.85
N ASP A 181 -9.39 -36.12 -6.41
CA ASP A 181 -10.28 -36.32 -5.27
C ASP A 181 -9.60 -35.87 -3.97
N ALA A 182 -8.32 -36.23 -3.76
CA ALA A 182 -7.55 -35.76 -2.61
C ALA A 182 -7.39 -34.24 -2.59
N LYS A 183 -7.08 -33.62 -3.74
CA LYS A 183 -6.96 -32.16 -3.87
C LYS A 183 -8.28 -31.45 -3.59
N THR A 184 -9.40 -31.97 -4.09
CA THR A 184 -10.71 -31.38 -3.84
C THR A 184 -11.15 -31.55 -2.39
N ALA A 185 -10.85 -32.69 -1.76
CA ALA A 185 -11.08 -32.90 -0.33
C ALA A 185 -10.25 -31.93 0.52
N TYR A 186 -8.96 -31.75 0.20
CA TYR A 186 -8.08 -30.79 0.88
C TYR A 186 -8.59 -29.35 0.74
N LEU A 187 -8.99 -28.92 -0.46
CA LEU A 187 -9.54 -27.58 -0.68
C LEU A 187 -10.85 -27.37 0.10
N ARG A 188 -11.72 -28.38 0.18
CA ARG A 188 -12.94 -28.31 1.01
C ARG A 188 -12.64 -28.23 2.51
N ALA A 189 -11.56 -28.86 2.97
CA ALA A 189 -11.12 -28.76 4.37
C ALA A 189 -10.54 -27.38 4.69
N LEU A 190 -9.80 -26.77 3.75
CA LEU A 190 -9.16 -25.47 3.94
C LEU A 190 -10.15 -24.29 3.83
N LEU A 191 -11.17 -24.43 2.98
CA LEU A 191 -12.15 -23.38 2.67
C LEU A 191 -13.56 -23.89 3.01
N PRO A 192 -13.93 -23.96 4.30
CA PRO A 192 -15.28 -24.39 4.68
C PRO A 192 -16.31 -23.38 4.14
N GLY A 193 -17.34 -23.91 3.47
CA GLY A 193 -18.44 -23.11 2.93
C GLY A 193 -18.41 -22.88 1.41
N PRO A 194 -19.28 -22.01 0.88
CA PRO A 194 -19.39 -21.79 -0.56
C PRO A 194 -18.13 -21.11 -1.12
N VAL A 195 -17.56 -21.68 -2.18
CA VAL A 195 -16.34 -21.15 -2.85
C VAL A 195 -16.48 -19.67 -3.24
N TRP A 196 -17.68 -19.21 -3.56
CA TRP A 196 -17.94 -17.81 -3.93
C TRP A 196 -17.67 -16.82 -2.79
N MET A 197 -17.86 -17.21 -1.52
CA MET A 197 -17.58 -16.32 -0.37
C MET A 197 -16.09 -16.00 -0.27
N TRP A 198 -15.23 -17.00 -0.52
CA TRP A 198 -13.78 -16.85 -0.48
C TRP A 198 -13.20 -16.03 -1.65
N ILE A 199 -14.00 -15.78 -2.70
CA ILE A 199 -13.65 -14.86 -3.79
C ILE A 199 -14.24 -13.47 -3.50
N ALA A 200 -15.50 -13.41 -3.07
CA ALA A 200 -16.22 -12.16 -2.87
C ALA A 200 -15.64 -11.31 -1.74
N VAL A 201 -15.30 -11.93 -0.60
CA VAL A 201 -14.76 -11.22 0.58
C VAL A 201 -13.44 -10.49 0.27
N PRO A 202 -12.39 -11.15 -0.27
CA PRO A 202 -11.15 -10.45 -0.60
C PRO A 202 -11.35 -9.42 -1.72
N MET A 203 -12.22 -9.67 -2.70
CA MET A 203 -12.50 -8.70 -3.77
C MET A 203 -13.19 -7.43 -3.21
N LEU A 204 -14.10 -7.59 -2.26
CA LEU A 204 -14.79 -6.47 -1.61
C LEU A 204 -13.83 -5.70 -0.69
N ALA A 205 -12.99 -6.39 0.08
CA ALA A 205 -11.94 -5.78 0.88
C ALA A 205 -10.94 -4.98 0.02
N PHE A 206 -10.53 -5.53 -1.12
CA PHE A 206 -9.65 -4.85 -2.08
C PHE A 206 -10.32 -3.62 -2.69
N SER A 207 -11.60 -3.70 -3.01
CA SER A 207 -12.38 -2.57 -3.53
C SER A 207 -12.50 -1.44 -2.51
N VAL A 208 -12.75 -1.75 -1.23
CA VAL A 208 -12.78 -0.78 -0.13
C VAL A 208 -11.40 -0.15 0.10
N TYR A 209 -10.32 -0.94 0.01
CA TYR A 209 -8.96 -0.45 0.13
C TYR A 209 -8.58 0.54 -0.99
N ILE A 210 -8.93 0.24 -2.24
CA ILE A 210 -8.73 1.16 -3.37
C ILE A 210 -9.55 2.43 -3.18
N TRP A 211 -10.81 2.32 -2.75
CA TRP A 211 -11.65 3.48 -2.49
C TRP A 211 -11.00 4.42 -1.47
N HIS A 212 -10.58 3.90 -0.31
CA HIS A 212 -9.94 4.70 0.74
C HIS A 212 -8.61 5.34 0.34
N THR A 213 -7.86 4.74 -0.59
CA THR A 213 -6.54 5.26 -1.01
C THR A 213 -6.62 6.25 -2.17
N VAL A 214 -7.64 6.14 -3.01
CA VAL A 214 -7.76 6.94 -4.25
C VAL A 214 -8.75 8.09 -4.12
N THR A 215 -9.79 8.00 -3.28
CA THR A 215 -10.73 9.12 -3.13
C THR A 215 -10.10 10.26 -2.32
N PRO A 216 -10.03 11.50 -2.85
CA PRO A 216 -9.57 12.66 -2.09
C PRO A 216 -10.44 12.86 -0.84
N SER A 217 -9.83 13.01 0.33
CA SER A 217 -10.57 13.32 1.55
C SER A 217 -11.26 14.68 1.37
N ALA A 218 -12.50 14.77 1.86
CA ALA A 218 -13.18 16.05 2.02
C ALA A 218 -12.51 16.84 3.15
N ALA A 219 -12.55 18.17 3.08
CA ALA A 219 -12.07 19.00 4.17
C ALA A 219 -12.85 18.67 5.45
N PRO A 220 -12.18 18.51 6.61
CA PRO A 220 -12.86 18.24 7.88
C PRO A 220 -13.87 19.34 8.21
N ALA A 221 -14.83 19.03 9.07
CA ALA A 221 -15.86 19.97 9.48
C ALA A 221 -15.24 21.13 10.29
N CYS A 222 -15.85 22.31 10.27
CA CYS A 222 -15.37 23.46 11.05
C CYS A 222 -15.30 23.17 12.56
N THR A 223 -16.18 22.31 13.05
CA THR A 223 -16.28 21.92 14.47
C THR A 223 -15.53 20.62 14.77
N ASP A 224 -14.68 20.15 13.87
CA ASP A 224 -13.89 18.94 14.08
C ASP A 224 -12.92 19.14 15.28
N PRO A 225 -12.80 18.16 16.20
CA PRO A 225 -11.89 18.27 17.33
C PRO A 225 -10.45 18.59 16.95
N ASP A 226 -9.96 18.09 15.82
CA ASP A 226 -8.59 18.36 15.36
C ASP A 226 -8.43 19.84 14.97
N ILE A 227 -9.45 20.42 14.33
CA ILE A 227 -9.47 21.84 13.98
C ILE A 227 -9.49 22.73 15.23
N SER A 228 -10.29 22.36 16.23
CA SER A 228 -10.29 23.10 17.51
C SER A 228 -8.92 23.07 18.19
N ARG A 229 -8.23 21.92 18.20
CA ARG A 229 -6.86 21.80 18.73
C ARG A 229 -5.86 22.63 17.93
N THR A 230 -5.99 22.66 16.60
CA THR A 230 -5.15 23.51 15.74
C THR A 230 -5.36 24.99 16.06
N LEU A 231 -6.62 25.44 16.20
CA LEU A 231 -6.94 26.83 16.55
C LEU A 231 -6.41 27.21 17.93
N ASP A 232 -6.56 26.35 18.95
CA ASP A 232 -6.03 26.59 20.29
C ASP A 232 -4.50 26.72 20.29
N GLY A 233 -3.81 25.83 19.58
CA GLY A 233 -2.35 25.90 19.43
C GLY A 233 -1.88 27.16 18.69
N LEU A 234 -2.64 27.58 17.68
CA LEU A 234 -2.43 28.81 16.93
C LEU A 234 -2.61 30.06 17.82
N MET A 235 -3.69 30.12 18.61
CA MET A 235 -3.96 31.20 19.58
C MET A 235 -2.87 31.30 20.65
N LEU A 236 -2.44 30.15 21.18
CA LEU A 236 -1.37 30.08 22.18
C LEU A 236 -0.06 30.64 21.62
N ARG A 237 0.35 30.19 20.43
CA ARG A 237 1.60 30.64 19.80
C ARG A 237 1.64 32.15 19.61
N ALA A 238 0.55 32.70 19.10
CA ALA A 238 0.48 34.12 18.86
C ALA A 238 0.42 34.96 20.16
N SER A 239 -0.19 34.44 21.23
CA SER A 239 -0.13 35.10 22.54
C SER A 239 1.30 35.19 23.08
N ILE A 240 2.14 34.18 22.81
CA ILE A 240 3.56 34.17 23.18
C ILE A 240 4.33 35.19 22.35
N ASP A 241 4.13 35.20 21.03
CA ASP A 241 4.79 36.16 20.12
C ASP A 241 4.45 37.62 20.48
N GLN A 242 3.20 37.88 20.88
CA GLN A 242 2.77 39.21 21.36
C GLN A 242 3.45 39.62 22.68
N ARG A 243 3.63 38.69 23.62
CA ARG A 243 4.36 38.96 24.88
C ARG A 243 5.82 39.27 24.63
N ILE A 244 6.47 38.54 23.73
CA ILE A 244 7.87 38.74 23.36
C ILE A 244 8.04 40.11 22.67
N SER A 245 7.18 40.43 21.70
CA SER A 245 7.28 41.67 20.93
C SER A 245 6.91 42.93 21.71
N SER A 246 6.00 42.83 22.69
CA SER A 246 5.55 44.00 23.46
C SER A 246 6.45 44.41 24.62
N MET A 247 7.52 43.65 24.96
CA MET A 247 8.40 43.89 26.12
C MET A 247 7.64 44.27 27.41
N ARG A 248 6.41 43.75 27.59
CA ARG A 248 5.55 44.01 28.75
C ARG A 248 5.39 42.72 29.57
N PRO A 249 6.22 42.52 30.61
CA PRO A 249 6.19 41.29 31.41
C PRO A 249 5.02 41.20 32.42
N SER A 250 4.11 42.18 32.46
CA SER A 250 3.16 42.34 33.58
C SER A 250 1.71 42.67 33.20
N ALA A 251 1.31 42.48 31.94
CA ALA A 251 -0.13 42.47 31.61
C ALA A 251 -0.64 41.02 31.75
N ASP A 252 -1.69 40.81 32.56
CA ASP A 252 -2.49 39.57 32.58
C ASP A 252 -3.17 39.39 31.22
N ALA A 253 -2.39 39.00 30.20
CA ALA A 253 -2.88 38.77 28.86
C ALA A 253 -3.70 37.47 28.88
N THR A 254 -5.02 37.62 28.83
CA THR A 254 -5.96 36.50 28.74
C THR A 254 -5.70 35.75 27.43
N LEU A 255 -5.59 34.42 27.47
CA LEU A 255 -5.41 33.64 26.25
C LEU A 255 -6.57 33.91 25.28
N PRO A 256 -6.29 34.30 24.02
CA PRO A 256 -7.31 34.43 23.00
C PRO A 256 -8.07 33.12 22.86
N ARG A 257 -9.41 33.19 22.85
CA ARG A 257 -10.26 32.01 22.72
C ARG A 257 -11.14 32.13 21.49
N VAL A 258 -11.17 31.09 20.66
CA VAL A 258 -12.11 30.96 19.55
C VAL A 258 -13.31 30.15 20.02
N SER A 259 -14.52 30.67 19.79
CA SER A 259 -15.77 30.02 20.18
C SER A 259 -16.86 30.22 19.13
N GLY A 260 -18.00 29.53 19.26
CA GLY A 260 -19.13 29.72 18.35
C GLY A 260 -18.86 29.34 16.90
N ILE A 261 -17.96 28.37 16.67
CA ILE A 261 -17.52 27.96 15.33
C ILE A 261 -18.71 27.41 14.52
N LYS A 262 -18.92 27.96 13.32
CA LYS A 262 -19.97 27.56 12.38
C LYS A 262 -19.40 27.52 10.96
N GLU A 263 -19.91 26.59 10.18
CA GLU A 263 -19.64 26.55 8.74
C GLU A 263 -20.44 27.63 8.01
N VAL A 264 -19.78 28.29 7.06
CA VAL A 264 -20.39 29.20 6.10
C VAL A 264 -20.72 28.45 4.81
N GLY A 265 -19.79 27.63 4.31
CA GLY A 265 -20.02 26.75 3.16
C GLY A 265 -18.80 25.92 2.79
N TYR A 266 -19.00 24.92 1.92
CA TYR A 266 -17.97 24.01 1.43
C TYR A 266 -17.86 24.06 -0.09
N ALA A 267 -16.73 24.56 -0.58
CA ALA A 267 -16.38 24.54 -1.99
C ALA A 267 -15.79 23.18 -2.36
N SER A 268 -16.59 22.34 -3.00
CA SER A 268 -16.30 20.91 -3.23
C SER A 268 -15.09 20.70 -4.16
N GLU A 269 -15.03 21.45 -5.25
CA GLU A 269 -14.00 21.33 -6.29
C GLU A 269 -12.59 21.68 -5.78
N PRO A 270 -12.35 22.85 -5.15
CA PRO A 270 -11.06 23.14 -4.53
C PRO A 270 -10.88 22.45 -3.16
N ARG A 271 -11.92 21.78 -2.64
CA ARG A 271 -11.99 21.17 -1.31
C ARG A 271 -11.66 22.15 -0.18
N ILE A 272 -12.25 23.35 -0.23
CA ILE A 272 -12.03 24.40 0.77
C ILE A 272 -13.31 24.61 1.57
N ARG A 273 -13.22 24.62 2.89
CA ARG A 273 -14.34 24.93 3.79
C ARG A 273 -14.15 26.31 4.40
N GLY A 274 -15.17 27.16 4.32
CA GLY A 274 -15.21 28.47 4.97
C GLY A 274 -15.91 28.38 6.32
N CYS A 275 -15.25 28.88 7.37
CA CYS A 275 -15.74 28.82 8.75
C CYS A 275 -15.75 30.22 9.38
N LYS A 276 -16.76 30.49 10.20
CA LYS A 276 -16.85 31.70 11.04
C LYS A 276 -16.91 31.33 12.51
N ALA A 277 -16.42 32.21 13.36
CA ALA A 277 -16.34 32.05 14.79
C ALA A 277 -16.31 33.41 15.49
N THR A 278 -16.29 33.39 16.81
CA THR A 278 -16.08 34.56 17.66
C THR A 278 -14.74 34.41 18.36
N LEU A 279 -13.88 35.41 18.23
CA LEU A 279 -12.62 35.52 18.93
C LEU A 279 -12.82 36.40 20.17
N THR A 280 -12.43 35.88 21.33
CA THR A 280 -12.48 36.62 22.60
C THR A 280 -11.06 36.92 23.06
N ILE A 281 -10.72 38.21 23.17
CA ILE A 281 -9.44 38.69 23.73
C ILE A 281 -9.78 39.72 24.80
N ASP A 282 -9.27 39.53 26.03
CA ASP A 282 -9.51 40.43 27.16
C ASP A 282 -10.99 40.84 27.33
N LYS A 283 -11.89 39.84 27.21
CA LYS A 283 -13.36 39.94 27.26
C LYS A 283 -14.01 40.74 26.12
N THR A 284 -13.25 41.15 25.11
CA THR A 284 -13.78 41.74 23.88
C THR A 284 -14.04 40.63 22.87
N GLU A 285 -15.27 40.54 22.38
CA GLU A 285 -15.67 39.60 21.34
C GLU A 285 -15.60 40.26 19.97
N THR A 286 -14.82 39.67 19.06
CA THR A 286 -14.69 40.12 17.68
C THR A 286 -15.05 39.00 16.70
N PRO A 287 -15.70 39.31 15.57
CA PRO A 287 -15.93 38.33 14.52
C PRO A 287 -14.60 37.79 13.99
N TYR A 288 -14.51 36.47 13.87
CA TYR A 288 -13.35 35.75 13.35
C TYR A 288 -13.77 34.79 12.25
N ALA A 289 -12.89 34.55 11.29
CA ALA A 289 -13.12 33.56 10.26
C ALA A 289 -11.82 32.88 9.84
N PHE A 290 -11.97 31.68 9.33
CA PHE A 290 -10.87 30.87 8.84
C PHE A 290 -11.35 29.95 7.73
N THR A 291 -10.40 29.46 6.95
CA THR A 291 -10.64 28.46 5.92
C THR A 291 -9.86 27.19 6.24
N ILE A 292 -10.41 26.05 5.84
CA ILE A 292 -9.77 24.75 5.90
C ILE A 292 -9.50 24.34 4.45
N GLU A 293 -8.22 24.32 4.07
CA GLU A 293 -7.79 24.03 2.70
C GLU A 293 -6.71 22.95 2.68
N PRO A 294 -6.54 22.20 1.58
CA PRO A 294 -5.46 21.23 1.47
C PRO A 294 -4.10 21.91 1.63
N SER A 295 -3.21 21.36 2.45
CA SER A 295 -1.89 21.95 2.74
C SER A 295 -1.02 22.11 1.50
N ALA A 296 -1.26 21.31 0.45
CA ALA A 296 -0.73 21.50 -0.89
C ALA A 296 -1.63 20.82 -1.93
N PRO A 297 -1.54 21.21 -3.22
CA PRO A 297 -2.26 20.52 -4.29
C PRO A 297 -2.00 19.01 -4.27
N GLY A 298 -3.08 18.21 -4.24
CA GLY A 298 -3.01 16.74 -4.24
C GLY A 298 -2.66 16.10 -2.88
N LYS A 299 -2.48 16.87 -1.80
CA LYS A 299 -2.33 16.32 -0.45
C LYS A 299 -3.69 16.05 0.21
N GLN A 300 -3.67 15.14 1.18
CA GLN A 300 -4.82 14.76 2.02
C GLN A 300 -4.82 15.49 3.37
N ASP A 301 -3.69 16.12 3.73
CA ASP A 301 -3.56 16.94 4.93
C ASP A 301 -4.16 18.32 4.68
N PHE A 302 -4.76 18.90 5.71
CA PHE A 302 -5.40 20.22 5.66
C PHE A 302 -4.68 21.23 6.55
N ALA A 303 -4.68 22.48 6.12
CA ALA A 303 -4.21 23.62 6.86
C ALA A 303 -5.40 24.50 7.26
N VAL A 304 -5.32 25.07 8.47
CA VAL A 304 -6.25 26.09 8.96
C VAL A 304 -5.63 27.46 8.73
N VAL A 305 -6.33 28.30 7.97
CA VAL A 305 -5.81 29.60 7.53
C VAL A 305 -6.77 30.70 7.95
N GLY A 306 -6.28 31.69 8.70
CA GLY A 306 -7.08 32.85 9.09
C GLY A 306 -7.54 33.65 7.87
N ALA A 307 -8.77 34.15 7.91
CA ALA A 307 -9.37 34.91 6.82
C ALA A 307 -10.27 36.03 7.34
N SER A 308 -10.48 37.06 6.52
CA SER A 308 -11.47 38.09 6.81
C SER A 308 -12.89 37.49 6.85
N PRO A 309 -13.69 37.74 7.89
CA PRO A 309 -15.08 37.29 7.97
C PRO A 309 -15.92 37.74 6.77
N ALA A 310 -15.69 38.96 6.28
CA ALA A 310 -16.42 39.49 5.13
C ALA A 310 -16.07 38.73 3.84
N ILE A 311 -14.80 38.37 3.65
CA ILE A 311 -14.35 37.57 2.48
C ILE A 311 -14.93 36.16 2.55
N VAL A 312 -14.90 35.52 3.72
CA VAL A 312 -15.45 34.17 3.90
C VAL A 312 -16.95 34.15 3.64
N GLU A 313 -17.69 35.11 4.17
CA GLU A 313 -19.14 35.21 3.93
C GLU A 313 -19.43 35.49 2.44
N ALA A 314 -18.72 36.42 1.80
CA ALA A 314 -18.90 36.73 0.38
C ALA A 314 -18.59 35.53 -0.54
N ARG A 315 -17.55 34.75 -0.21
CA ARG A 315 -17.09 33.63 -1.04
C ARG A 315 -17.88 32.35 -0.81
N PHE A 316 -18.12 31.99 0.45
CA PHE A 316 -18.69 30.69 0.84
C PHE A 316 -20.16 30.77 1.21
N GLY A 317 -20.71 31.97 1.48
CA GLY A 317 -22.13 32.15 1.76
C GLY A 317 -23.02 31.97 0.53
N HIS A 318 -22.43 32.04 -0.66
CA HIS A 318 -23.13 31.94 -1.95
C HIS A 318 -22.41 30.94 -2.87
N LEU A 319 -22.67 29.66 -2.64
CA LEU A 319 -22.20 28.56 -3.49
C LEU A 319 -23.34 28.02 -4.35
N THR A 320 -23.01 27.46 -5.51
CA THR A 320 -23.96 26.67 -6.31
C THR A 320 -24.31 25.37 -5.58
N THR A 321 -25.36 24.67 -6.04
CA THR A 321 -25.73 23.34 -5.51
C THR A 321 -24.61 22.32 -5.56
N ASP A 322 -23.70 22.48 -6.52
CA ASP A 322 -22.54 21.60 -6.71
C ASP A 322 -21.33 22.03 -5.86
N GLY A 323 -21.44 23.10 -5.07
CA GLY A 323 -20.37 23.63 -4.24
C GLY A 323 -19.34 24.45 -5.02
N LYS A 324 -19.74 25.13 -6.10
CA LYS A 324 -18.88 26.07 -6.83
C LYS A 324 -19.12 27.50 -6.40
N PHE A 325 -18.12 28.36 -6.49
CA PHE A 325 -18.28 29.79 -6.23
C PHE A 325 -19.21 30.41 -7.27
N ILE A 326 -20.25 31.12 -6.82
CA ILE A 326 -21.18 31.84 -7.72
C ILE A 326 -20.47 33.06 -8.34
N ASN A 327 -19.66 33.76 -7.55
CA ASN A 327 -18.97 34.97 -8.00
C ASN A 327 -17.61 34.62 -8.61
N THR A 328 -17.58 34.56 -9.94
CA THR A 328 -16.39 34.20 -10.74
C THR A 328 -15.77 35.39 -11.48
N ALA A 329 -16.27 36.62 -11.27
CA ALA A 329 -15.87 37.83 -11.99
C ALA A 329 -16.01 37.70 -13.53
N GLU A 330 -17.02 36.98 -14.01
CA GLU A 330 -17.26 36.86 -15.45
C GLU A 330 -17.54 38.23 -16.11
N PRO A 331 -17.05 38.49 -17.34
CA PRO A 331 -16.29 37.57 -18.20
C PRO A 331 -14.77 37.62 -17.97
N ILE A 332 -14.26 38.50 -17.10
CA ILE A 332 -12.82 38.64 -16.84
C ILE A 332 -12.25 37.34 -16.26
N GLY A 333 -12.99 36.73 -15.34
CA GLY A 333 -12.55 35.58 -14.56
C GLY A 333 -11.78 36.00 -13.32
N ARG A 334 -12.09 35.35 -12.20
CA ARG A 334 -11.58 35.64 -10.85
C ARG A 334 -10.06 35.78 -10.79
N ALA A 335 -9.34 34.79 -11.34
CA ALA A 335 -7.88 34.78 -11.33
C ALA A 335 -7.27 35.91 -12.16
N ALA A 336 -7.91 36.32 -13.26
CA ALA A 336 -7.43 37.43 -14.07
C ALA A 336 -7.73 38.78 -13.42
N ALA A 337 -8.92 38.95 -12.82
CA ALA A 337 -9.27 40.14 -12.06
C ALA A 337 -8.32 40.34 -10.85
N GLU A 338 -8.06 39.28 -10.08
CA GLU A 338 -7.10 39.32 -8.97
C GLU A 338 -5.69 39.70 -9.45
N ARG A 339 -5.20 39.07 -10.52
CA ARG A 339 -3.88 39.35 -11.08
C ARG A 339 -3.74 40.80 -11.54
N ALA A 340 -4.73 41.29 -12.31
CA ALA A 340 -4.74 42.66 -12.82
C ALA A 340 -4.81 43.69 -11.69
N PHE A 341 -5.65 43.44 -10.68
CA PHE A 341 -5.77 44.31 -9.50
C PHE A 341 -4.46 44.39 -8.73
N ARG A 342 -3.84 43.24 -8.41
CA ARG A 342 -2.55 43.19 -7.71
C ARG A 342 -1.45 43.91 -8.48
N ALA A 343 -1.38 43.72 -9.80
CA ALA A 343 -0.43 44.41 -10.66
C ALA A 343 -0.64 45.94 -10.66
N GLY A 344 -1.90 46.41 -10.67
CA GLY A 344 -2.22 47.83 -10.55
C GLY A 344 -1.74 48.44 -9.22
N VAL A 345 -1.94 47.74 -8.11
CA VAL A 345 -1.45 48.19 -6.79
C VAL A 345 0.08 48.22 -6.75
N GLU A 346 0.75 47.19 -7.29
CA GLU A 346 2.21 47.14 -7.34
C GLU A 346 2.83 48.27 -8.17
N GLN A 347 2.20 48.60 -9.31
CA GLN A 347 2.61 49.73 -10.15
C GLN A 347 2.42 51.07 -9.42
N LEU A 348 1.29 51.25 -8.73
CA LEU A 348 1.03 52.44 -7.93
C LEU A 348 2.07 52.63 -6.83
N MET A 349 2.37 51.57 -6.07
CA MET A 349 3.35 51.60 -4.98
C MET A 349 4.78 51.87 -5.51
N SER A 350 5.12 51.27 -6.64
CA SER A 350 6.42 51.49 -7.30
C SER A 350 6.58 52.92 -7.83
N SER A 351 5.48 53.58 -8.20
CA SER A 351 5.47 54.99 -8.63
C SER A 351 5.53 55.98 -7.46
N ALA A 352 5.10 55.57 -6.26
CA ALA A 352 5.07 56.38 -5.05
C ALA A 352 6.39 56.36 -4.25
N LEU A 353 7.29 55.39 -4.50
CA LEU A 353 8.56 55.25 -3.79
C LEU A 353 9.73 55.80 -4.63
N PRO A 354 10.63 56.65 -4.08
CA PRO A 354 11.87 56.98 -4.77
C PRO A 354 12.71 55.71 -4.99
N ALA A 355 13.33 55.61 -6.17
CA ALA A 355 14.18 54.49 -6.57
C ALA A 355 15.24 54.20 -5.49
N GLY A 356 15.12 53.07 -4.80
CA GLY A 356 16.12 52.59 -3.83
C GLY A 356 15.60 52.10 -2.48
N ARG A 357 14.33 52.32 -2.15
CA ARG A 357 13.76 51.86 -0.87
C ARG A 357 12.79 50.68 -1.07
N ARG A 358 13.35 49.48 -1.30
CA ARG A 358 12.58 48.24 -1.08
C ARG A 358 12.36 48.12 0.42
N LEU A 359 11.16 48.43 0.90
CA LEU A 359 10.75 48.05 2.25
C LEU A 359 10.80 46.52 2.30
N THR A 360 11.81 45.97 2.98
CA THR A 360 11.74 44.60 3.48
C THR A 360 10.45 44.47 4.28
N PRO A 361 9.65 43.40 4.10
CA PRO A 361 8.47 43.20 4.93
C PRO A 361 8.94 43.05 6.38
N GLU A 362 8.81 44.11 7.18
CA GLU A 362 8.91 43.98 8.62
C GLU A 362 7.70 43.14 9.07
N PRO A 363 7.90 42.11 9.91
CA PRO A 363 6.78 41.36 10.45
C PRO A 363 5.87 42.34 11.21
N PRO A 364 4.54 42.27 11.01
CA PRO A 364 3.62 43.24 11.58
C PRO A 364 3.63 43.17 13.11
N MET A 365 3.96 44.28 13.76
CA MET A 365 3.74 44.52 15.19
C MET A 365 2.24 44.79 15.46
N SER A 366 1.36 43.81 15.28
CA SER A 366 -0.06 43.92 15.69
C SER A 366 -0.40 42.93 16.81
N GLY A 367 -1.08 43.41 17.85
CA GLY A 367 -1.57 42.62 19.00
C GLY A 367 -2.75 41.70 18.71
N ILE A 368 -2.90 41.25 17.46
CA ILE A 368 -3.81 40.18 17.08
C ILE A 368 -2.96 39.07 16.44
N PRO A 369 -3.11 37.82 16.90
CA PRO A 369 -2.62 36.64 16.23
C PRO A 369 -2.89 36.64 14.72
N LYS A 370 -1.91 37.09 13.90
CA LYS A 370 -1.91 36.73 12.48
C LYS A 370 -1.55 35.25 12.44
N LEU A 371 -2.58 34.41 12.54
CA LEU A 371 -2.46 32.97 12.40
C LEU A 371 -1.98 32.66 10.99
N ALA A 372 -0.67 32.48 10.90
CA ALA A 372 0.10 31.82 9.87
C ALA A 372 -0.32 32.07 8.41
N THR A 373 0.51 32.87 7.76
CA THR A 373 0.78 32.89 6.33
C THR A 373 1.02 31.48 5.78
N SER A 374 0.01 30.81 5.24
CA SER A 374 0.21 29.63 4.36
C SER A 374 0.56 30.03 2.93
N SER A 375 0.37 31.31 2.56
CA SER A 375 0.59 31.84 1.22
C SER A 375 1.43 33.13 1.27
N PRO A 376 2.51 33.26 0.47
CA PRO A 376 3.27 34.50 0.33
C PRO A 376 2.38 35.71 -0.03
N GLU A 377 1.29 35.48 -0.75
CA GLU A 377 0.34 36.49 -1.19
C GLU A 377 -0.36 37.18 -0.01
N ARG A 378 -0.69 36.46 1.08
CA ARG A 378 -1.31 37.06 2.28
C ARG A 378 -0.37 37.99 3.07
N SER A 379 0.94 37.94 2.81
CA SER A 379 1.92 38.85 3.43
C SER A 379 2.14 40.15 2.64
N ARG A 380 1.61 40.23 1.41
CA ARG A 380 1.71 41.43 0.56
C ARG A 380 0.72 42.50 1.00
N GLU A 381 0.87 43.70 0.46
CA GLU A 381 -0.05 44.82 0.68
C GLU A 381 -1.52 44.41 0.52
N ILE A 382 -1.84 43.74 -0.58
CA ILE A 382 -3.14 43.11 -0.79
C ILE A 382 -3.05 41.67 -0.30
N ALA A 383 -3.81 41.32 0.73
CA ALA A 383 -3.90 39.95 1.21
C ALA A 383 -4.81 39.12 0.30
N GLU A 384 -5.99 39.62 -0.04
CA GLU A 384 -7.01 38.87 -0.78
C GLU A 384 -7.91 39.78 -1.64
N VAL A 385 -8.38 39.26 -2.77
CA VAL A 385 -9.33 39.95 -3.66
C VAL A 385 -10.51 39.00 -3.93
N GLU A 386 -11.71 39.45 -3.59
CA GLU A 386 -12.95 38.70 -3.76
C GLU A 386 -13.92 39.45 -4.68
N PRO A 387 -14.33 38.87 -5.82
CA PRO A 387 -15.43 39.44 -6.60
C PRO A 387 -16.76 39.23 -5.88
N LEU A 388 -17.60 40.27 -5.85
CA LEU A 388 -18.92 40.23 -5.21
C LEU A 388 -20.06 39.94 -6.20
N ALA A 389 -19.80 40.09 -7.51
CA ALA A 389 -20.78 39.89 -8.58
C ALA A 389 -20.06 39.65 -9.92
N PRO A 390 -20.79 39.21 -10.97
CA PRO A 390 -20.32 39.32 -12.34
C PRO A 390 -19.95 40.77 -12.69
N CYS A 391 -18.96 40.94 -13.56
CA CYS A 391 -18.50 42.27 -13.97
C CYS A 391 -19.48 42.90 -14.97
N ARG A 392 -19.79 44.17 -14.75
CA ARG A 392 -20.64 44.96 -15.65
C ARG A 392 -19.81 45.46 -16.83
N GLU A 393 -20.30 45.20 -18.04
CA GLU A 393 -19.67 45.71 -19.26
C GLU A 393 -19.76 47.24 -19.33
N ILE A 394 -18.62 47.89 -19.60
CA ILE A 394 -18.49 49.33 -19.81
C ILE A 394 -18.22 49.62 -21.29
N ALA A 395 -17.34 48.83 -21.91
CA ALA A 395 -17.10 48.84 -23.34
C ALA A 395 -17.01 47.41 -23.87
N ALA A 396 -17.71 47.16 -24.97
CA ALA A 396 -17.94 45.83 -25.51
C ALA A 396 -16.64 45.02 -25.66
N GLY A 397 -16.49 43.99 -24.82
CA GLY A 397 -15.33 43.11 -24.86
C GLY A 397 -13.97 43.75 -24.57
N THR A 398 -13.89 44.99 -24.07
CA THR A 398 -12.60 45.67 -23.81
C THR A 398 -12.53 46.35 -22.46
N ALA A 399 -13.65 46.73 -21.85
CA ALA A 399 -13.66 47.34 -20.52
C ALA A 399 -14.85 46.84 -19.67
N TYR A 400 -14.57 46.46 -18.43
CA TYR A 400 -15.57 45.94 -17.49
C TYR A 400 -15.32 46.51 -16.08
N SER A 401 -16.41 46.79 -15.37
CA SER A 401 -16.40 47.22 -13.98
C SER A 401 -16.80 46.06 -13.08
N CYS A 402 -15.93 45.68 -12.15
CA CYS A 402 -16.19 44.59 -11.21
C CYS A 402 -16.30 45.16 -9.78
N ARG A 403 -17.35 44.77 -9.07
CA ARG A 403 -17.49 45.02 -7.63
C ARG A 403 -16.58 44.04 -6.89
N LEU A 404 -15.57 44.57 -6.19
CA LEU A 404 -14.59 43.77 -5.45
C LEU A 404 -14.62 44.10 -3.97
N LEU A 405 -14.42 43.08 -3.15
CA LEU A 405 -14.05 43.17 -1.75
C LEU A 405 -12.59 42.77 -1.61
N VAL A 406 -11.76 43.66 -1.10
CA VAL A 406 -10.30 43.51 -1.07
C VAL A 406 -9.84 43.57 0.38
N GLU A 407 -9.15 42.52 0.82
CA GLU A 407 -8.44 42.54 2.09
C GLU A 407 -7.04 43.13 1.89
N ARG A 408 -6.72 44.20 2.60
CA ARG A 408 -5.44 44.90 2.55
C ARG A 408 -4.79 44.88 3.92
N ASN A 409 -3.53 44.45 3.99
CA ASN A 409 -2.70 44.64 5.16
C ASN A 409 -2.42 46.14 5.32
N ASP A 410 -2.75 46.73 6.47
CA ASP A 410 -2.51 48.16 6.74
C ASP A 410 -1.44 48.33 7.84
N PRO A 411 -0.18 48.60 7.46
CA PRO A 411 0.91 48.77 8.42
C PRO A 411 0.71 49.96 9.35
N LEU A 412 -0.01 51.02 8.91
CA LEU A 412 -0.24 52.20 9.75
C LEU A 412 -1.24 51.89 10.87
N LEU A 413 -2.29 51.11 10.60
CA LEU A 413 -3.19 50.64 11.64
C LEU A 413 -2.50 49.65 12.57
N ALA A 414 -1.67 48.76 12.04
CA ALA A 414 -0.86 47.86 12.85
C ALA A 414 0.07 48.64 13.81
N ALA A 415 0.75 49.69 13.33
CA ALA A 415 1.68 50.49 14.12
C ALA A 415 1.02 51.23 15.29
N ILE A 416 -0.28 51.53 15.22
CA ILE A 416 -1.05 52.14 16.32
C ILE A 416 -1.81 51.11 17.17
N GLY A 417 -1.49 49.82 17.02
CA GLY A 417 -2.08 48.73 17.81
C GLY A 417 -3.53 48.40 17.45
N ARG A 418 -3.98 48.76 16.24
CA ARG A 418 -5.31 48.41 15.69
C ARG A 418 -5.19 47.20 14.75
N ASP A 419 -6.32 46.75 14.23
CA ASP A 419 -6.38 45.66 13.24
C ASP A 419 -5.48 45.99 12.05
N GLY A 420 -4.40 45.20 11.88
CA GLY A 420 -3.43 45.37 10.81
C GLY A 420 -3.91 44.92 9.43
N SER A 421 -5.23 44.79 9.25
CA SER A 421 -5.91 44.43 8.02
C SER A 421 -7.20 45.24 7.89
N THR A 422 -7.53 45.66 6.68
CA THR A 422 -8.73 46.44 6.34
C THR A 422 -9.42 45.84 5.13
N THR A 423 -10.74 45.86 5.12
CA THR A 423 -11.53 45.47 3.94
C THR A 423 -11.93 46.71 3.16
N LEU A 424 -11.62 46.72 1.86
CA LEU A 424 -12.00 47.75 0.91
C LEU A 424 -13.09 47.18 0.00
N GLU A 425 -14.22 47.85 -0.12
CA GLU A 425 -15.25 47.47 -1.08
C GLU A 425 -15.40 48.57 -2.12
N GLY A 426 -15.35 48.22 -3.41
CA GLY A 426 -15.43 49.21 -4.47
C GLY A 426 -15.65 48.60 -5.85
N ASP A 427 -16.08 49.45 -6.78
CA ASP A 427 -16.17 49.11 -8.20
C ASP A 427 -14.88 49.52 -8.90
N PHE A 428 -14.18 48.54 -9.47
CA PHE A 428 -12.91 48.76 -10.15
C PHE A 428 -13.04 48.43 -11.64
N VAL A 429 -12.46 49.27 -12.48
CA VAL A 429 -12.53 49.12 -13.94
C VAL A 429 -11.27 48.43 -14.46
N PHE A 430 -11.49 47.40 -15.27
CA PHE A 430 -10.48 46.58 -15.91
C PHE A 430 -10.58 46.78 -17.42
N GLU A 431 -9.44 46.94 -18.07
CA GLU A 431 -9.29 47.12 -19.52
C GLU A 431 -8.38 46.04 -20.09
N ARG A 432 -8.51 45.76 -21.39
CA ARG A 432 -7.58 44.90 -22.14
C ARG A 432 -7.32 45.46 -23.53
N ASP A 433 -6.10 45.25 -24.00
CA ASP A 433 -5.71 45.65 -25.35
C ASP A 433 -6.25 44.62 -26.37
N GLY A 434 -7.29 45.01 -27.10
CA GLY A 434 -7.98 44.14 -28.05
C GLY A 434 -8.74 42.98 -27.37
N ALA A 435 -9.29 42.07 -28.17
CA ALA A 435 -10.17 41.00 -27.66
C ALA A 435 -9.46 39.89 -26.88
N THR A 436 -8.13 39.81 -26.94
CA THR A 436 -7.34 38.71 -26.34
C THR A 436 -6.15 39.20 -25.51
N GLY A 437 -5.99 40.51 -25.32
CA GLY A 437 -4.92 41.07 -24.50
C GLY A 437 -5.10 40.75 -23.00
N PRO A 438 -4.03 40.88 -22.21
CA PRO A 438 -4.13 40.71 -20.75
C PRO A 438 -4.98 41.83 -20.14
N TRP A 439 -5.77 41.47 -19.13
CA TRP A 439 -6.49 42.43 -18.32
C TRP A 439 -5.51 43.25 -17.46
N HIS A 440 -5.75 44.55 -17.40
CA HIS A 440 -5.04 45.51 -16.56
C HIS A 440 -6.04 46.51 -15.97
N MET A 441 -5.62 47.28 -14.97
CA MET A 441 -6.47 48.31 -14.38
C MET A 441 -6.60 49.51 -15.33
N ALA A 442 -7.81 50.06 -15.47
CA ALA A 442 -8.07 51.23 -16.29
C ALA A 442 -7.34 52.49 -15.78
N LYS A 443 -7.26 53.51 -16.64
CA LYS A 443 -6.78 54.85 -16.24
C LYS A 443 -7.68 55.43 -15.13
N GLY A 444 -7.06 55.94 -14.06
CA GLY A 444 -7.76 56.46 -12.86
C GLY A 444 -7.90 55.44 -11.71
N PHE A 445 -7.30 54.25 -11.85
CA PHE A 445 -7.26 53.25 -10.79
C PHE A 445 -6.62 53.76 -9.48
N ASP A 446 -5.59 54.58 -9.59
CA ASP A 446 -4.87 55.20 -8.48
C ASP A 446 -5.80 56.02 -7.58
N GLU A 447 -6.59 56.92 -8.17
CA GLU A 447 -7.56 57.73 -7.45
C GLU A 447 -8.66 56.85 -6.82
N ALA A 448 -9.21 55.90 -7.60
CA ALA A 448 -10.24 54.99 -7.11
C ALA A 448 -9.76 54.14 -5.91
N PHE A 449 -8.53 53.63 -5.98
CA PHE A 449 -7.92 52.83 -4.92
C PHE A 449 -7.64 53.67 -3.66
N VAL A 450 -7.05 54.85 -3.80
CA VAL A 450 -6.77 55.75 -2.66
C VAL A 450 -8.07 56.17 -1.96
N ASN A 451 -9.11 56.48 -2.72
CA ASN A 451 -10.42 56.83 -2.16
C ASN A 451 -11.04 55.65 -1.39
N ALA A 452 -10.94 54.43 -1.91
CA ALA A 452 -11.42 53.24 -1.22
C ALA A 452 -10.66 52.98 0.10
N VAL A 453 -9.33 53.18 0.11
CA VAL A 453 -8.50 53.08 1.32
C VAL A 453 -8.89 54.13 2.35
N ALA A 454 -9.07 55.39 1.94
CA ALA A 454 -9.48 56.48 2.83
C ALA A 454 -10.85 56.21 3.46
N ALA A 455 -11.84 55.77 2.65
CA ALA A 455 -13.17 55.42 3.13
C ALA A 455 -13.14 54.27 4.15
N SER A 456 -12.36 53.22 3.88
CA SER A 456 -12.22 52.08 4.80
C SER A 456 -11.61 52.46 6.14
N ARG A 457 -10.60 53.34 6.15
CA ARG A 457 -9.99 53.84 7.40
C ARG A 457 -10.94 54.68 8.23
N ILE A 458 -11.77 55.52 7.60
CA ILE A 458 -12.80 56.29 8.34
C ILE A 458 -13.79 55.32 8.99
N GLN A 459 -14.17 54.26 8.29
CA GLN A 459 -15.06 53.24 8.82
C GLN A 459 -14.42 52.42 9.96
N SER A 460 -13.12 52.13 9.88
CA SER A 460 -12.40 51.40 10.94
C SER A 460 -12.10 52.25 12.18
N LEU A 461 -12.10 53.58 12.06
CA LEU A 461 -11.93 54.51 13.18
C LEU A 461 -13.24 54.84 13.92
N THR A 462 -14.39 54.54 13.30
CA THR A 462 -15.72 54.86 13.84
C THR A 462 -16.43 53.65 14.45
N ARG A 463 -15.84 52.45 14.36
CA ARG A 463 -16.20 51.25 15.15
C ARG A 463 -15.28 51.14 16.35
#